data_AF-A0A7V3N2R2-F1
#
_entry.id   AF-A0A7V3N2R2-F1
#
_cell.length_a   1.000
_cell.length_b   1.000
_cell.length_c   1.000
_cell.angle_alpha   90.00
_cell.angle_beta   90.00
_cell.angle_gamma   90.00
#
_symmetry.space_group_name_H-M   'P 1'
#
loop_
_entity.id
_entity.type
_entity.pdbx_description
1 polymer ?
#
loop_
_entity_poly.entity_id
_entity_poly.type
_entity_poly.pdbx_seq_one_letter_code
_entity_poly.pdbx_strand_id
1 'polypeptide(L)' 'MNLDRFHTEVASAVVGLSANERIAVARESAERLSTVLAAIERGELDATAGEVARLQGAAMALAAISG' A
#
# COMPACT_ATOMS: atom_id res chain seq x y z
N MET A 1 11.93 -4.66 -14.74
CA MET A 1 11.85 -5.08 -13.32
C MET A 1 10.84 -6.23 -13.27
N ASN A 2 11.24 -7.41 -12.80
CA ASN A 2 10.38 -8.61 -12.78
C ASN A 2 9.43 -8.55 -11.57
N LEU A 3 8.13 -8.77 -11.78
CA LEU A 3 7.10 -8.68 -10.75
C LEU A 3 7.38 -9.65 -9.59
N ASP A 4 7.90 -10.85 -9.89
CA ASP A 4 8.26 -11.85 -8.88
C ASP A 4 9.41 -11.40 -7.97
N ARG A 5 10.35 -10.63 -8.52
CA ARG A 5 11.46 -10.07 -7.75
C ARG A 5 10.96 -8.99 -6.80
N PHE A 6 10.05 -8.13 -7.26
CA PHE A 6 9.41 -7.13 -6.41
C PHE A 6 8.59 -7.77 -5.30
N HIS A 7 7.79 -8.80 -5.61
CA HIS A 7 7.05 -9.57 -4.60
C HIS A 7 7.98 -10.21 -3.55
N THR A 8 9.12 -10.76 -3.98
CA THR A 8 10.10 -11.38 -3.08
C THR A 8 10.82 -10.35 -2.21
N GLU A 9 11.21 -9.20 -2.77
CA GLU A 9 11.84 -8.10 -2.02
C GLU A 9 10.87 -7.50 -0.99
N VAL A 10 9.60 -7.29 -1.36
CA VAL A 10 8.56 -6.83 -0.44
C VAL A 10 8.29 -7.87 0.64
N ALA A 11 8.11 -9.15 0.28
CA ALA A 11 7.91 -10.22 1.25
C ALA A 11 9.10 -10.34 2.22
N SER A 12 10.33 -10.26 1.71
CA SER A 12 11.56 -10.25 2.51
C SER A 12 11.64 -9.03 3.44
N ALA A 13 11.17 -7.85 3.02
CA ALA A 13 11.20 -6.64 3.85
C ALA A 13 10.26 -6.73 5.07
N VAL A 14 9.25 -7.60 5.02
CA VAL A 14 8.35 -7.86 6.17
C VAL A 14 8.80 -9.07 7.01
N VAL A 15 9.68 -9.92 6.46
CA VAL A 15 10.27 -11.07 7.16
C VAL A 15 11.29 -10.54 8.18
N GLY A 16 11.04 -10.81 9.46
CA GLY A 16 11.84 -10.31 10.58
C GLY A 16 11.14 -9.25 11.44
N LEU A 17 10.10 -8.59 10.92
CA LEU A 17 9.25 -7.70 11.71
C LEU A 17 8.36 -8.50 12.66
N SER A 18 8.30 -8.08 13.91
CA SER A 18 7.30 -8.52 14.88
C SER A 18 5.88 -8.14 14.41
N ALA A 19 4.87 -8.80 14.97
CA ALA A 19 3.47 -8.52 14.63
C ALA A 19 3.12 -7.04 14.81
N ASN A 20 3.60 -6.40 15.89
CA ASN A 20 3.36 -4.98 16.15
C ASN A 20 4.02 -4.07 15.11
N GLU A 21 5.24 -4.39 14.68
CA GLU A 21 5.92 -3.63 13.62
C GLU A 21 5.21 -3.78 12.28
N ARG A 22 4.69 -4.97 11.97
CA ARG A 22 3.88 -5.19 10.76
C ARG A 22 2.60 -4.38 10.77
N ILE A 23 1.91 -4.31 11.91
CA ILE A 23 0.72 -3.48 12.10
C ILE A 23 1.06 -1.99 11.93
N ALA A 24 2.16 -1.52 12.53
CA ALA A 24 2.61 -0.14 12.41
C ALA A 24 2.93 0.24 10.95
N VAL A 25 3.69 -0.60 10.23
CA VAL A 25 4.02 -0.41 8.81
C VAL A 25 2.76 -0.46 7.94
N ALA A 26 1.82 -1.36 8.24
CA ALA A 26 0.56 -1.45 7.52
C ALA A 26 -0.26 -0.16 7.67
N ARG A 27 -0.36 0.36 8.89
CA ARG A 27 -1.06 1.60 9.20
C ARG A 27 -0.43 2.80 8.48
N GLU A 28 0.89 2.96 8.59
CA GLU A 28 1.61 4.05 7.92
C GLU A 28 1.42 3.99 6.40
N SER A 29 1.46 2.78 5.83
CA SER A 29 1.27 2.58 4.39
C SER A 29 -0.16 2.91 3.95
N ALA A 30 -1.16 2.57 4.76
CA ALA A 30 -2.56 2.93 4.49
C ALA A 30 -2.78 4.46 4.54
N GLU A 31 -2.16 5.15 5.49
CA GLU A 31 -2.22 6.62 5.59
C GLU A 31 -1.55 7.30 4.38
N ARG A 32 -0.39 6.79 3.94
CA ARG A 32 0.29 7.28 2.73
C ARG A 32 -0.56 7.05 1.47
N LEU A 33 -1.16 5.87 1.30
CA LEU A 33 -2.05 5.60 0.16
C LEU A 33 -3.28 6.50 0.17
N SER A 34 -3.84 6.82 1.34
CA SER A 34 -4.96 7.75 1.47
C SER A 34 -4.60 9.14 0.95
N THR A 35 -3.38 9.61 1.24
CA THR A 35 -2.88 10.89 0.71
C THR A 35 -2.76 10.87 -0.81
N VAL A 36 -2.25 9.78 -1.39
CA VAL A 36 -2.12 9.64 -2.85
C VAL A 36 -3.48 9.58 -3.53
N LEU A 37 -4.42 8.79 -2.99
CA LEU A 37 -5.79 8.71 -3.52
C LEU A 37 -6.49 10.07 -3.47
N ALA A 38 -6.33 10.83 -2.38
CA ALA A 38 -6.89 12.17 -2.27
C ALA A 38 -6.27 13.16 -3.29
N ALA A 39 -4.98 13.03 -3.60
CA ALA A 39 -4.35 13.84 -4.65
C ALA A 39 -4.86 13.49 -6.05
N ILE A 40 -5.12 12.20 -6.32
CA ILE A 40 -5.78 11.77 -7.56
C ILE A 40 -7.20 12.33 -7.65
N GLU A 41 -7.99 12.26 -6.57
CA GLU A 41 -9.35 12.79 -6.53
C GLU A 41 -9.41 14.31 -6.75
N ARG A 42 -8.39 15.05 -6.30
CA ARG A 42 -8.25 16.49 -6.54
C ARG A 42 -7.72 16.83 -7.94
N GLY A 43 -7.33 15.84 -8.74
CA GLY A 43 -6.71 16.05 -10.06
C GLY A 43 -5.27 16.57 -10.00
N GLU A 44 -4.60 16.41 -8.85
CA GLU A 44 -3.17 16.76 -8.68
C GLU A 44 -2.26 15.67 -9.25
N LEU A 45 -2.77 14.44 -9.35
CA LEU A 45 -2.09 13.28 -9.91
C LEU A 45 -3.00 12.56 -10.92
N ASP A 46 -2.46 12.30 -12.11
CA ASP A 46 -3.14 11.47 -13.11
C ASP A 46 -2.94 9.98 -12.80
N ALA A 47 -4.03 9.23 -12.89
CA ALA A 47 -4.03 7.78 -12.77
C ALA A 47 -5.15 7.19 -13.62
N THR A 48 -4.89 6.04 -14.23
CA THR A 48 -5.92 5.26 -14.91
C THR A 48 -6.89 4.65 -13.89
N ALA A 49 -8.11 4.34 -14.31
CA ALA A 49 -9.09 3.66 -13.44
C ALA A 49 -8.56 2.35 -12.85
N GLY A 50 -7.75 1.60 -13.60
CA GLY A 50 -7.12 0.36 -13.12
C GLY A 50 -5.99 0.58 -12.11
N GLU A 51 -5.33 1.74 -12.12
CA GLU A 51 -4.36 2.12 -11.08
C GLU A 51 -5.09 2.56 -9.80
N VAL A 52 -6.14 3.37 -9.93
CA VAL A 52 -6.99 3.78 -8.79
C VAL A 52 -7.58 2.55 -8.08
N ALA A 53 -8.14 1.60 -8.82
CA ALA A 53 -8.69 0.37 -8.24
C ALA A 53 -7.64 -0.45 -7.48
N ARG A 54 -6.41 -0.54 -8.01
CA ARG A 54 -5.30 -1.24 -7.33
C ARG A 54 -4.87 -0.53 -6.06
N LEU A 55 -4.79 0.80 -6.07
CA LEU A 55 -4.44 1.61 -4.89
C LEU A 55 -5.51 1.51 -3.80
N GLN A 56 -6.79 1.59 -4.18
CA GLN A 56 -7.91 1.39 -3.25
C GLN A 56 -7.90 0.00 -2.63
N GLY A 57 -7.70 -1.04 -3.46
CA GLY A 57 -7.58 -2.43 -2.97
C GLY A 57 -6.40 -2.61 -1.98
N ALA A 58 -5.25 -2.01 -2.27
CA ALA A 58 -4.10 -2.04 -1.38
C ALA A 58 -4.38 -1.31 -0.05
N ALA A 59 -5.00 -0.13 -0.10
CA ALA A 59 -5.36 0.63 1.10
C ALA A 59 -6.33 -0.17 1.99
N MET A 60 -7.34 -0.82 1.42
CA MET A 60 -8.27 -1.69 2.15
C MET A 60 -7.56 -2.89 2.79
N ALA A 61 -6.66 -3.56 2.05
CA ALA A 61 -5.91 -4.69 2.58
C ALA A 61 -5.01 -4.29 3.76
N LEU A 62 -4.33 -3.15 3.66
CA LEU A 62 -3.49 -2.62 4.73
C LEU A 62 -4.30 -2.20 5.95
N ALA A 63 -5.43 -1.52 5.74
CA ALA A 63 -6.34 -1.15 6.82
C ALA A 63 -6.86 -2.37 7.58
N ALA A 64 -7.19 -3.46 6.88
CA ALA A 64 -7.64 -4.72 7.48
C ALA A 64 -6.55 -5.43 8.32
N ILE A 65 -5.27 -5.21 8.02
CA ILE A 65 -4.15 -5.75 8.80
C ILE A 65 -3.90 -4.90 10.06
N SER A 66 -4.14 -3.60 9.98
CA SER A 66 -3.85 -2.65 11.06
C SER A 66 -5.03 -2.35 12.01
N GLY A 67 -6.23 -2.84 11.68
CA GLY A 67 -7.49 -2.60 12.39
C GLY A 67 -7.77 -3.55 13.53
#